data_AF-A0A7C1SQB0-F1
#
_entry.id   AF-A0A7C1SQB0-F1
#
_cell.length_a   1.000
_cell.length_b   1.000
_cell.length_c   1.000
_cell.angle_alpha   90.00
_cell.angle_beta   90.00
_cell.angle_gamma   90.00
#
_symmetry.space_group_name_H-M   'P 1'
#
loop_
_entity.id
_entity.type
_entity.pdbx_description
1 polymer ?
#
loop_
_entity_poly.entity_id
_entity_poly.type
_entity_poly.pdbx_seq_one_letter_code
_entity_poly.pdbx_strand_id
1 'polypeptide(L)'
;MRFFKEPETLAEIAETFHIKVLTAAPEGNYEVPELVGSGATLEKANRNLLRNAQEKGAKEIIPKNLTSVTPTPEGGIYTVYAIGYCPINRNPDFDPAA
;
A
#
# COMPACT_ATOMS: atom_id res chain seq x y z
N MET A 1 23.57 22.20 8.38
CA MET A 1 22.63 21.86 7.28
C MET A 1 21.70 20.78 7.78
N ARG A 2 20.39 21.04 7.89
CA ARG A 2 19.40 20.00 8.18
C ARG A 2 19.12 19.29 6.85
N PHE A 3 19.59 18.06 6.71
CA PHE A 3 19.22 17.21 5.59
C PHE A 3 17.73 16.88 5.76
N PHE A 4 16.86 17.58 5.04
CA PHE A 4 15.50 17.11 4.84
C PHE A 4 15.61 15.91 3.91
N LYS A 5 15.55 14.69 4.46
CA LYS A 5 15.40 13.48 3.67
C LYS A 5 14.06 13.64 2.92
N GLU A 6 14.10 13.56 1.59
CA GLU A 6 12.87 13.57 0.79
C GLU A 6 11.97 12.41 1.25
N PRO A 7 10.65 12.61 1.30
CA PRO A 7 9.73 11.55 1.71
C PRO A 7 9.86 10.37 0.74
N GLU A 8 10.07 9.16 1.29
CA GLU A 8 10.23 7.96 0.48
C GLU A 8 8.96 7.70 -0.35
N THR A 9 9.13 7.49 -1.65
CA THR A 9 8.03 7.13 -2.54
C THR A 9 7.54 5.72 -2.23
N LEU A 10 6.31 5.40 -2.64
CA LEU A 10 5.76 4.05 -2.46
C LEU A 10 6.66 2.98 -3.08
N ALA A 11 7.28 3.26 -4.23
CA ALA A 11 8.20 2.35 -4.92
C ALA A 11 9.45 2.08 -4.07
N GLU A 12 10.08 3.13 -3.52
CA GLU A 12 11.26 2.99 -2.64
C GLU A 12 10.93 2.23 -1.35
N ILE A 13 9.74 2.49 -0.77
CA ILE A 13 9.29 1.74 0.41
C ILE A 13 9.07 0.27 0.04
N ALA A 14 8.46 -0.03 -1.11
CA ALA A 14 8.14 -1.38 -1.53
C ALA A 14 9.37 -2.27 -1.76
N GLU A 15 10.51 -1.70 -2.15
CA GLU A 15 11.79 -2.41 -2.23
C GLU A 15 12.17 -3.04 -0.89
N THR A 16 11.89 -2.36 0.23
CA THR A 16 12.16 -2.89 1.58
C THR A 16 11.27 -4.07 1.97
N PHE A 17 10.11 -4.22 1.31
CA PHE A 17 9.17 -5.32 1.51
C PHE A 17 9.34 -6.43 0.47
N HIS A 18 10.28 -6.29 -0.47
CA HIS A 18 10.44 -7.17 -1.63
C HIS A 18 9.15 -7.28 -2.48
N ILE A 19 8.37 -6.19 -2.53
CA ILE A 19 7.13 -6.11 -3.31
C ILE A 19 7.37 -5.21 -4.52
N LYS A 20 6.96 -5.67 -5.69
CA LYS A 20 7.02 -4.87 -6.91
C LYS A 20 5.76 -4.00 -7.04
N VAL A 21 5.95 -2.69 -7.19
CA VAL A 21 4.86 -1.76 -7.49
C VAL A 21 4.63 -1.73 -9.00
N LEU A 22 3.40 -2.02 -9.42
CA LEU A 22 2.97 -1.94 -10.81
C LEU A 22 2.34 -0.56 -11.07
N THR A 23 2.78 0.14 -12.11
CA THR A 23 2.26 1.47 -12.46
C THR A 23 0.89 1.43 -13.15
N ALA A 24 0.47 0.25 -13.61
CA ALA A 24 -0.81 0.01 -14.24
C ALA A 24 -1.32 -1.38 -13.88
N ALA A 25 -2.64 -1.56 -13.95
CA ALA A 25 -3.23 -2.89 -13.85
C ALA A 25 -2.79 -3.73 -15.05
N PRO A 26 -2.22 -4.93 -14.85
CA PRO A 26 -1.85 -5.81 -15.95
C PRO A 26 -3.10 -6.30 -16.68
N GLU A 27 -2.98 -6.57 -17.98
CA GLU A 27 -4.05 -7.20 -18.74
C GLU A 27 -4.34 -8.61 -18.20
N GLY A 28 -5.60 -8.87 -17.83
CA GLY A 28 -6.05 -10.16 -17.30
C GLY A 28 -7.00 -10.04 -16.11
N ASN A 29 -7.46 -11.17 -15.58
CA ASN A 29 -8.25 -11.22 -14.35
C ASN A 29 -7.33 -10.93 -13.16
N TYR A 30 -7.67 -9.98 -12.33
CA TYR A 30 -7.09 -9.79 -11.01
C TYR A 30 -8.26 -9.77 -10.05
N GLU A 31 -8.28 -10.71 -9.10
CA GLU A 31 -9.13 -10.55 -7.94
C GLU A 31 -8.67 -9.29 -7.22
N VAL A 32 -9.65 -8.51 -6.75
CA VAL A 32 -9.46 -7.14 -6.29
C VAL A 32 -9.65 -7.06 -4.77
N PRO A 33 -8.93 -7.83 -3.94
CA PRO A 33 -8.96 -7.57 -2.51
C PRO A 33 -8.31 -6.20 -2.30
N GLU A 34 -9.12 -5.24 -1.86
CA GLU A 34 -8.64 -3.92 -1.47
C GLU A 34 -7.74 -4.09 -0.26
N LEU A 35 -6.44 -3.90 -0.47
CA LEU A 35 -5.48 -3.78 0.61
C LEU A 35 -5.49 -2.33 1.07
N VAL A 36 -5.62 -2.14 2.37
CA VAL A 36 -5.67 -0.83 2.99
C VAL A 36 -4.56 -0.73 4.01
N GLY A 37 -3.75 0.31 3.90
CA GLY A 37 -2.81 0.73 4.93
C GLY A 37 -3.23 2.08 5.48
N SER A 38 -3.36 2.20 6.80
CA SER A 38 -3.70 3.46 7.47
C SER A 38 -2.53 4.00 8.28
N GLY A 39 -2.40 5.31 8.43
CA GLY A 39 -1.35 5.91 9.25
C GLY A 39 -1.51 7.41 9.42
N ALA A 40 -0.71 8.01 10.31
CA ALA A 40 -0.71 9.46 10.51
C ALA A 40 -0.08 10.24 9.33
N THR A 41 0.69 9.55 8.48
CA THR A 41 1.35 10.12 7.29
C THR A 41 1.19 9.18 6.09
N LEU A 42 1.37 9.71 4.88
CA LEU A 42 1.36 8.91 3.65
C LEU A 42 2.42 7.81 3.67
N GLU A 43 3.62 8.10 4.17
CA GLU A 43 4.69 7.11 4.32
C GLU A 43 4.26 5.96 5.25
N LYS A 44 3.63 6.29 6.39
CA LYS A 44 3.16 5.27 7.33
C LYS A 44 2.01 4.44 6.75
N ALA A 45 1.09 5.09 6.05
CA ALA A 45 0.01 4.42 5.35
C ALA A 45 0.55 3.46 4.27
N ASN A 46 1.50 3.90 3.45
CA ASN A 46 2.17 3.07 2.44
C ASN A 46 2.93 1.89 3.06
N ARG A 47 3.68 2.11 4.15
CA ARG A 47 4.35 1.03 4.88
C ARG A 47 3.38 0.00 5.46
N ASN A 48 2.22 0.44 5.97
CA ASN A 48 1.20 -0.47 6.48
C ASN A 48 0.49 -1.21 5.34
N LEU A 49 0.25 -0.56 4.20
CA LEU A 49 -0.30 -1.19 3.00
C LEU A 49 0.59 -2.34 2.52
N LEU A 50 1.89 -2.06 2.37
CA LEU A 50 2.87 -3.05 1.92
C LEU A 50 3.08 -4.18 2.92
N ARG A 51 2.98 -3.89 4.22
CA ARG A 51 3.03 -4.93 5.26
C ARG A 51 1.83 -5.87 5.16
N ASN A 52 0.62 -5.33 5.07
CA ASN A 52 -0.60 -6.13 4.91
C ASN A 52 -0.55 -6.95 3.62
N ALA A 53 0.01 -6.38 2.55
CA ALA A 53 0.25 -7.09 1.30
C ALA A 53 1.22 -8.27 1.51
N GLN A 54 2.33 -8.05 2.20
CA GLN A 54 3.34 -9.08 2.49
C GLN A 54 2.81 -10.19 3.40
N GLU A 55 2.06 -9.85 4.45
CA GLU A 55 1.44 -10.81 5.37
C GLU A 55 0.49 -11.77 4.63
N LYS A 56 -0.20 -11.24 3.60
CA LYS A 56 -1.04 -12.02 2.70
C LYS A 56 -0.28 -12.73 1.58
N GLY A 57 1.05 -12.63 1.50
CA GLY A 57 1.86 -13.28 0.47
C GLY A 57 1.97 -12.55 -0.87
N ALA A 58 1.63 -11.25 -0.93
CA ALA A 58 1.77 -10.45 -2.14
C ALA A 58 3.25 -10.22 -2.50
N LYS A 59 3.59 -10.42 -3.78
CA LYS A 59 4.87 -10.09 -4.42
C LYS A 59 4.75 -8.88 -5.35
N GLU A 60 3.55 -8.59 -5.83
CA GLU A 60 3.24 -7.43 -6.67
C GLU A 60 2.00 -6.68 -6.17
N ILE A 61 1.99 -5.35 -6.25
CA ILE A 61 0.85 -4.49 -5.88
C ILE A 61 0.64 -3.38 -6.92
N ILE A 62 -0.62 -3.06 -7.20
CA ILE A 62 -1.03 -1.92 -8.02
C ILE A 62 -1.58 -0.84 -7.08
N PRO A 63 -0.95 0.32 -6.95
CA PRO A 63 -1.45 1.37 -6.08
C PRO A 63 -2.70 2.00 -6.67
N LYS A 64 -3.73 2.16 -5.84
CA LYS A 64 -4.87 3.02 -6.13
C LYS A 64 -4.53 4.38 -5.55
N ASN A 65 -4.38 5.41 -6.38
CA ASN A 65 -4.01 6.79 -6.00
C ASN A 65 -5.02 7.53 -5.09
N LEU A 66 -5.83 6.82 -4.32
CA LEU A 66 -6.77 7.38 -3.36
C LEU A 66 -6.11 7.47 -2.00
N THR A 67 -5.61 8.66 -1.69
CA THR A 67 -5.26 9.06 -0.33
C THR A 67 -6.48 9.69 0.32
N SER A 68 -7.20 8.94 1.15
CA SER A 68 -8.29 9.52 1.96
C SER A 68 -7.70 10.06 3.27
N VAL A 69 -8.15 11.24 3.67
CA VAL A 69 -7.81 11.86 4.94
C VAL A 69 -9.08 11.96 5.76
N THR A 70 -9.25 11.06 6.73
CA THR A 70 -10.44 11.07 7.59
C THR A 70 -10.09 11.69 8.95
N PRO A 71 -10.84 12.71 9.41
CA PRO A 71 -10.70 13.21 10.77
C PRO A 71 -11.20 12.15 11.75
N THR A 72 -10.39 11.81 12.77
CA THR A 72 -10.88 10.95 13.84
C THR A 72 -11.90 11.70 14.71
N PRO A 73 -12.90 10.99 15.30
CA PRO A 73 -13.94 11.62 16.11
C PRO A 73 -13.42 12.39 17.34
N GLU A 74 -12.21 12.09 17.80
CA GLU A 74 -11.60 12.66 19.01
C GLU A 74 -10.87 14.01 18.77
N GLY A 75 -11.05 14.63 17.61
CA GLY A 75 -10.60 16.01 17.38
C GLY A 75 -9.13 16.12 17.01
N GLY A 76 -8.87 16.18 15.69
CA GLY A 76 -7.62 16.71 15.14
C GLY A 76 -6.59 15.69 14.66
N ILE A 77 -6.80 14.38 14.86
CA ILE A 77 -5.92 13.35 14.27
C ILE A 77 -6.45 13.00 12.89
N TYR A 78 -5.66 13.32 11.87
CA TYR A 78 -5.92 12.92 10.49
C TYR A 78 -5.39 11.50 10.28
N THR A 79 -6.24 10.60 9.80
CA THR A 79 -5.79 9.28 9.33
C THR A 79 -5.69 9.30 7.83
N VAL A 80 -4.48 9.04 7.33
CA VAL A 80 -4.16 8.86 5.92
C VAL A 80 -4.35 7.39 5.57
N TYR A 81 -5.09 7.11 4.51
CA TYR A 81 -5.27 5.77 3.98
C TYR A 81 -4.57 5.63 2.63
N ALA A 82 -3.82 4.54 2.45
CA ALA A 82 -3.24 4.10 1.19
C ALA A 82 -3.98 2.83 0.76
N ILE A 83 -4.43 2.78 -0.48
CA ILE A 83 -5.20 1.66 -1.03
C ILE A 83 -4.42 1.04 -2.19
N GLY A 84 -4.40 -0.28 -2.26
CA GLY A 84 -3.76 -1.00 -3.37
C GLY A 84 -4.48 -2.30 -3.70
N TYR A 85 -4.16 -2.84 -4.86
CA TYR A 85 -4.73 -4.06 -5.40
C TYR A 85 -3.64 -5.10 -5.64
N CYS A 86 -3.93 -6.34 -5.33
CA CYS A 86 -3.01 -7.45 -5.53
C CYS A 86 -3.44 -8.30 -6.74
N PRO A 87 -2.66 -8.39 -7.83
CA PRO A 87 -3.00 -9.27 -8.94
C PRO A 87 -2.77 -10.74 -8.55
N ILE A 88 -3.82 -11.44 -8.09
CA ILE A 88 -3.73 -12.84 -7.60
C ILE A 88 -3.08 -13.78 -8.63
N ASN A 89 -3.38 -13.62 -9.92
CA ASN A 89 -2.74 -14.44 -10.97
C ASN A 89 -1.21 -14.30 -11.06
N ARG A 90 -0.64 -13.22 -10.53
CA ARG A 90 0.82 -13.01 -10.45
C ARG A 90 1.37 -13.22 -9.03
N ASN A 91 0.48 -13.47 -8.07
CA ASN A 91 0.77 -13.76 -6.68
C ASN A 91 0.08 -15.08 -6.28
N PRO A 92 0.61 -16.23 -6.72
CA PRO A 92 -0.01 -17.53 -6.45
C PRO A 92 -0.05 -17.88 -4.95
N ASP A 93 0.82 -17.25 -4.16
CA ASP A 93 0.88 -17.38 -2.71
C ASP A 93 -0.01 -16.36 -1.98
N PHE A 94 -0.75 -15.52 -2.72
CA PHE A 94 -1.58 -14.50 -2.13
C PHE A 94 -2.89 -15.07 -1.59
N ASP A 95 -3.10 -14.95 -0.28
CA ASP A 95 -4.33 -15.34 0.38
C ASP A 95 -5.16 -14.09 0.74
N PRO A 96 -6.29 -13.82 0.05
CA PRO A 96 -7.15 -12.70 0.37
C PRO A 96 -7.77 -12.78 1.77
N ALA A 97 -7.88 -13.99 2.36
CA ALA A 97 -8.54 -14.25 3.63
C ALA A 97 -7.57 -14.37 4.83
N ALA A 98 -6.26 -14.47 4.59
CA ALA A 98 -5.21 -14.43 5.63
C ALA A 98 -5.06 -13.02 6.25
#